data_AF-A0A7K0URQ2-F1
#
_entry.id   AF-A0A7K0URQ2-F1
#
_cell.length_a   1.000
_cell.length_b   1.000
_cell.length_c   1.000
_cell.angle_alpha   90.00
_cell.angle_beta   90.00
_cell.angle_gamma   90.00
#
_symmetry.space_group_name_H-M   'P 1'
#
loop_
_entity.id
_entity.type
_entity.pdbx_description
1 polymer ?
#
loop_
_entity_poly.entity_id
_entity_poly.type
_entity_poly.pdbx_seq_one_letter_code
_entity_poly.pdbx_strand_id
1 'polypeptide(L)'
;MSEQHLSNSYWKLFASSTISNLGDGMVVAAGPLLALSLTNDSRLIAAVTFAAMLPWLILSLPAGVYLDRHDRKIIMFRANLVRGVV
;
A
#
# COMPACT_ATOMS: atom_id res chain seq x y z
N MET A 1 38.21 0.34 4.31
CA MET A 1 36.74 0.18 4.22
C MET A 1 36.17 0.90 5.41
N SER A 2 35.77 2.17 5.27
CA SER A 2 35.16 2.93 6.36
C SER A 2 33.74 2.42 6.57
N GLU A 3 33.44 1.94 7.78
CA GLU A 3 32.07 1.61 8.16
C GLU A 3 31.22 2.88 8.12
N GLN A 4 30.44 3.06 7.05
CA GLN A 4 29.46 4.12 6.96
C GLN A 4 28.29 3.78 7.88
N HIS A 5 28.38 4.25 9.12
CA HIS A 5 27.29 4.12 10.08
C HIS A 5 26.06 4.85 9.54
N LEU A 6 24.94 4.13 9.34
CA LEU A 6 23.72 4.71 8.77
C LEU A 6 23.17 5.80 9.70
N SER A 7 22.75 6.92 9.11
CA SER A 7 22.27 8.09 9.85
C SER A 7 20.94 7.81 10.56
N ASN A 8 20.62 8.55 11.64
CA ASN A 8 19.33 8.42 12.34
C ASN A 8 18.11 8.60 11.42
N SER A 9 18.23 9.40 10.36
CA SER A 9 17.17 9.57 9.36
C SER A 9 16.85 8.27 8.61
N TYR A 10 17.87 7.45 8.32
CA TYR A 10 17.66 6.13 7.72
C TYR A 10 16.83 5.23 8.64
N TRP A 11 17.21 5.12 9.91
CA TRP A 11 16.50 4.26 10.86
C TRP A 11 15.04 4.70 11.05
N LYS A 12 14.78 6.01 11.04
CA LYS A 12 13.41 6.55 11.09
C LYS A 12 12.60 6.19 9.84
N LEU A 13 13.19 6.30 8.64
CA LEU A 13 12.55 5.89 7.40
C LEU A 13 12.34 4.38 7.33
N PHE A 14 13.31 3.60 7.77
CA PHE A 14 13.26 2.15 7.81
C PHE A 14 12.13 1.66 8.73
N ALA A 15 12.05 2.18 9.95
CA ALA A 15 11.00 1.80 10.91
C ALA A 15 9.60 2.17 10.38
N SER A 16 9.43 3.41 9.90
CA SER A 16 8.14 3.86 9.35
C SER A 16 7.71 3.06 8.12
N SER A 17 8.63 2.78 7.20
CA SER A 17 8.35 1.97 6.01
C SER A 17 8.05 0.53 6.38
N THR A 18 8.79 -0.07 7.32
CA THR A 18 8.55 -1.45 7.76
C THR A 18 7.17 -1.60 8.38
N ILE A 19 6.80 -0.70 9.30
CA ILE A 19 5.48 -0.71 9.95
C ILE A 19 4.37 -0.53 8.90
N SER A 20 4.53 0.41 7.97
CA SER A 20 3.54 0.68 6.93
C SER A 20 3.35 -0.54 6.01
N ASN A 21 4.44 -1.13 5.53
CA ASN A 21 4.37 -2.31 4.65
C ASN A 21 3.83 -3.55 5.38
N LEU A 22 4.10 -3.70 6.69
CA LEU A 22 3.49 -4.76 7.49
C LEU A 22 1.97 -4.59 7.58
N GLY A 23 1.51 -3.37 7.88
CA GLY A 23 0.08 -3.06 7.89
C GLY A 23 -0.59 -3.35 6.55
N ASP A 24 0.08 -2.98 5.45
CA ASP A 24 -0.40 -3.24 4.09
C ASP A 24 -0.52 -4.73 3.80
N GLY A 25 0.50 -5.51 4.18
CA GLY A 25 0.48 -6.97 4.04
C GLY A 25 -0.65 -7.61 4.86
N MET A 26 -0.91 -7.09 6.07
CA MET A 26 -2.03 -7.56 6.89
C MET A 26 -3.38 -7.32 6.22
N VAL A 27 -3.60 -6.13 5.62
CA VAL A 27 -4.84 -5.84 4.88
C VAL A 27 -5.02 -6.75 3.67
N VAL A 28 -3.94 -6.98 2.91
CA VAL A 28 -3.95 -7.88 1.75
C VAL A 28 -4.29 -9.33 2.17
N ALA A 29 -3.77 -9.79 3.30
CA ALA A 29 -4.08 -11.12 3.83
C ALA A 29 -5.49 -11.20 4.42
N ALA A 30 -5.96 -10.14 5.07
CA ALA A 30 -7.27 -10.09 5.71
C ALA A 30 -8.42 -10.22 4.71
N GLY A 31 -8.31 -9.64 3.52
CA GLY A 31 -9.37 -9.69 2.50
C GLY A 31 -9.83 -11.11 2.17
N PRO A 32 -8.95 -12.01 1.67
CA PRO A 32 -9.30 -13.39 1.38
C PRO A 32 -9.68 -14.21 2.62
N LEU A 33 -9.09 -13.94 3.79
CA LEU A 33 -9.45 -14.60 5.05
C LEU A 33 -10.87 -14.24 5.52
N LEU A 34 -11.27 -12.98 5.36
CA LEU A 34 -12.64 -12.53 5.60
C LEU A 34 -13.61 -13.11 4.57
N ALA A 35 -13.19 -13.23 3.31
CA ALA A 35 -14.00 -13.91 2.30
C ALA A 35 -14.22 -15.39 2.66
N LEU A 36 -13.18 -16.08 3.13
CA LEU A 36 -13.25 -17.47 3.62
C LEU A 36 -14.22 -17.64 4.81
N SER A 37 -14.33 -16.65 5.70
CA SER A 37 -15.28 -16.74 6.82
C SER A 37 -16.73 -16.49 6.38
N LEU A 38 -16.95 -15.87 5.22
CA LEU A 38 -18.27 -15.56 4.67
C LEU A 38 -18.76 -16.59 3.64
N THR A 39 -17.86 -17.23 2.88
CA THR A 39 -18.21 -18.17 1.81
C THR A 39 -17.18 -19.30 1.66
N ASN A 40 -17.66 -20.45 1.22
CA ASN A 40 -16.83 -21.61 0.85
C ASN A 40 -16.60 -21.73 -0.67
N ASP A 41 -17.15 -20.81 -1.47
CA ASP A 41 -16.93 -20.82 -2.93
C ASP A 41 -15.55 -20.23 -3.26
N SER A 42 -14.64 -21.09 -3.72
CA SER A 42 -13.28 -20.72 -4.12
C SER A 42 -13.22 -19.65 -5.20
N ARG A 43 -14.24 -19.56 -6.08
CA ARG A 43 -14.30 -18.55 -7.15
C ARG A 43 -14.50 -17.15 -6.58
N LEU A 44 -15.38 -17.01 -5.59
CA LEU A 44 -15.64 -15.72 -4.94
C LEU A 44 -14.43 -15.26 -4.11
N ILE A 45 -13.77 -16.18 -3.41
CA ILE A 45 -12.55 -15.87 -2.66
C ILE A 45 -11.44 -15.40 -3.61
N ALA A 46 -11.24 -16.10 -4.74
CA ALA A 46 -10.28 -15.67 -5.76
C ALA A 46 -10.66 -14.31 -6.40
N ALA A 47 -11.96 -14.05 -6.58
CA ALA A 47 -12.45 -12.79 -7.10
C ALA A 47 -12.13 -11.61 -6.17
N VAL A 48 -12.09 -11.79 -4.84
CA VAL A 48 -11.69 -10.74 -3.89
C VAL A 48 -10.24 -10.32 -4.12
N THR A 49 -9.32 -11.28 -4.23
CA THR A 49 -7.90 -10.98 -4.53
C THR A 49 -7.76 -10.32 -5.90
N PHE A 50 -8.48 -10.81 -6.90
CA PHE A 50 -8.48 -10.20 -8.24
C PHE A 50 -8.99 -8.76 -8.20
N ALA A 51 -10.10 -8.50 -7.50
CA ALA A 51 -10.67 -7.18 -7.36
C ALA A 51 -9.72 -6.21 -6.65
N ALA A 52 -8.93 -6.69 -5.68
CA ALA A 52 -7.92 -5.87 -5.00
C ALA A 52 -6.78 -5.41 -5.94
N MET A 53 -6.53 -6.11 -7.05
CA MET A 53 -5.51 -5.72 -8.04
C MET A 53 -6.01 -4.73 -9.08
N LEU A 54 -7.32 -4.66 -9.32
CA LEU A 54 -7.93 -3.79 -10.33
C LEU A 54 -7.62 -2.29 -10.15
N PRO A 55 -7.69 -1.72 -8.93
CA PRO A 55 -7.37 -0.31 -8.73
C PRO A 55 -5.97 0.04 -9.21
N TRP A 56 -4.97 -0.78 -8.88
CA TRP A 56 -3.60 -0.54 -9.32
C TRP A 56 -3.47 -0.62 -10.85
N LEU A 57 -4.11 -1.60 -11.46
CA LEU A 57 -4.07 -1.79 -12.91
C LEU A 57 -4.66 -0.59 -13.67
N ILE A 58 -5.78 -0.05 -13.19
CA ILE A 58 -6.52 1.02 -13.88
C ILE A 58 -5.97 2.41 -13.50
N LEU A 59 -5.57 2.61 -12.25
CA LEU A 59 -5.21 3.92 -11.72
C LEU A 59 -3.73 4.23 -11.79
N SER A 60 -2.84 3.25 -12.00
CA SER A 60 -1.39 3.50 -12.04
C SER A 60 -0.98 4.52 -13.10
N LEU A 61 -1.50 4.39 -14.32
CA LEU A 61 -1.18 5.28 -15.43
C LEU A 61 -1.73 6.71 -15.24
N PRO A 62 -3.04 6.94 -14.98
CA PRO A 62 -3.55 8.28 -14.75
C PRO A 62 -2.97 8.92 -13.48
N ALA A 63 -2.71 8.13 -12.43
CA ALA A 63 -2.05 8.65 -11.23
C ALA A 63 -0.63 9.12 -11.53
N GLY A 64 0.13 8.40 -12.37
CA GLY A 64 1.46 8.82 -12.81
C GLY A 64 1.43 10.17 -13.53
N VAL A 65 0.57 10.30 -14.55
CA VAL A 65 0.41 11.57 -15.29
C VAL A 65 -0.03 12.71 -14.38
N TYR A 66 -0.89 12.42 -13.40
CA TYR A 66 -1.33 13.41 -12.42
C TYR A 66 -0.19 13.85 -11.48
N LEU A 67 0.61 12.91 -10.97
CA LEU A 67 1.77 13.19 -10.12
C LEU A 67 2.83 14.01 -10.84
N ASP A 68 3.05 13.77 -12.13
CA ASP A 68 4.07 14.48 -12.92
C ASP A 68 3.74 15.97 -13.10
N ARG A 69 2.46 16.34 -13.06
CA ARG A 69 1.98 17.71 -13.31
C ARG A 69 1.79 18.55 -12.05
N HIS A 70 1.83 17.95 -10.87
CA HIS A 70 1.48 18.59 -9.60
C HIS A 70 2.59 18.42 -8.57
N ASP A 71 2.54 19.19 -7.47
CA ASP A 71 3.52 19.05 -6.40
C ASP A 71 3.37 17.70 -5.68
N ARG A 72 4.33 16.80 -5.95
CA ARG A 72 4.44 15.47 -5.35
C ARG A 72 4.37 15.48 -3.81
N LYS A 73 4.85 16.53 -3.14
CA LYS A 73 4.84 16.58 -1.66
C LYS A 73 3.42 16.73 -1.12
N ILE A 74 2.63 17.60 -1.76
CA ILE A 74 1.23 17.85 -1.36
C ILE A 74 0.39 16.60 -1.65
N ILE A 75 0.61 15.96 -2.80
CA ILE A 75 -0.08 14.72 -3.15
C ILE A 75 0.25 13.62 -2.14
N MET A 76 1.53 13.42 -1.81
CA MET A 76 1.97 12.40 -0.85
C MET A 76 1.36 12.64 0.54
N PHE A 77 1.30 13.89 1.01
CA PHE A 77 0.67 14.23 2.28
C PHE A 77 -0.83 13.89 2.28
N ARG A 78 -1.56 14.32 1.24
CA ARG A 78 -3.00 14.04 1.11
C ARG A 78 -3.30 12.55 0.99
N ALA A 79 -2.51 11.82 0.21
CA ALA A 79 -2.66 10.37 0.04
C ALA A 79 -2.48 9.63 1.37
N ASN A 80 -1.46 9.99 2.15
CA ASN A 80 -1.25 9.40 3.48
C ASN A 80 -2.37 9.76 4.46
N LEU A 81 -2.93 10.98 4.38
CA LEU A 81 -4.06 11.38 5.21
C LEU A 81 -5.32 10.57 4.88
N VAL A 82 -5.66 10.46 3.59
CA VAL A 82 -6.79 9.63 3.13
C VAL A 82 -6.61 8.17 3.55
N ARG A 83 -5.39 7.62 3.38
CA ARG A 83 -5.06 6.25 3.78
C ARG A 83 -5.23 5.99 5.26
N GLY A 84 -4.95 6.97 6.12
CA GLY A 84 -5.13 6.83 7.57
C GLY A 84 -6.58 6.96 8.04
N VAL A 85 -7.47 7.49 7.20
CA VAL A 85 -8.90 7.68 7.52
C VAL A 85 -9.75 6.48 7.09
N VAL A 86 -9.36 5.80 6.01
CA VAL A 86 -10.02 4.60 5.47
C VAL A 86 -9.48 3.36 6.15
#